data_AF-A0AAD8K7B1-F1
#
_entry.id   AF-A0AAD8K7B1-F1
#
_cell.length_a   1.000
_cell.length_b   1.000
_cell.length_c   1.000
_cell.angle_alpha   90.00
_cell.angle_beta   90.00
_cell.angle_gamma   90.00
#
_symmetry.space_group_name_H-M   'P 1'
#
loop_
_entity.id
_entity.type
_entity.pdbx_description
1 polymer ?
#
loop_
_entity_poly.entity_id
_entity_poly.type
_entity_poly.pdbx_seq_one_letter_code
_entity_poly.pdbx_strand_id
1 'polypeptide(L)'
;MRGFSPTLMDFLMVFVVEPTYFLCGFVISLRRRTRTQQLPLCSAYYQVVCIAIMPDTHALVNDFLNKLKKRKIEGSKTIAKLTAELLRSVISQQRLPNTNQAGALIHAIKTIGEQLTAANPVEVAVGNIVRRVLHIIREEDVSLTTASIGGLNLQGLSDDEDDNPLVSAASAAAAARITLRPPSLQTLIEDIPPHSAAAAVAVHHSSSSAGDSEDKTKSTDKSSRSRKLKHNVIEAVNELIQDIATCHELIAEQAVEHIHHNEVILTLGSSGTVIEFLCAAKEKKRSFRVFVAEGAPRYQGHTLAKELVARGLQTTVITDSAVFAMISRVNMVIVGAHAVMANGGVIAPVGLNMVALAAQRHAVPFVVLAGIHKLCPLYPHNPEVLLNELKSPSELLNFGEMSDCMDFGTGTGSPLLHVVNPAFDYVPPKLVSLFITDTGGHNPSYMYRLIADYYSADDLVLQQRPTS
;
A
#
# COMPACT_ATOMS: atom_id res chain seq x y z
N MET A 1 -2.96 75.48 -8.77
CA MET A 1 -2.75 74.79 -10.06
C MET A 1 -3.02 73.30 -9.85
N ARG A 2 -4.10 72.79 -10.49
CA ARG A 2 -4.47 71.40 -10.86
C ARG A 2 -3.99 70.26 -9.93
N GLY A 3 -4.81 69.41 -9.30
CA GLY A 3 -6.19 68.96 -9.56
C GLY A 3 -6.21 67.44 -9.78
N PHE A 4 -7.17 66.75 -9.12
CA PHE A 4 -7.64 65.35 -9.28
C PHE A 4 -7.12 64.22 -8.36
N SER A 5 -8.00 63.80 -7.45
CA SER A 5 -8.31 62.40 -7.09
C SER A 5 -9.64 62.00 -7.78
N PRO A 6 -10.24 60.79 -7.62
CA PRO A 6 -9.78 59.44 -7.26
C PRO A 6 -10.26 58.38 -8.32
N THR A 7 -10.30 57.08 -7.95
CA THR A 7 -10.97 55.89 -8.58
C THR A 7 -10.15 54.97 -9.49
N LEU A 8 -9.84 53.75 -8.99
CA LEU A 8 -10.03 52.43 -9.65
C LEU A 8 -9.66 51.35 -8.61
N MET A 9 -10.62 50.77 -7.88
CA MET A 9 -11.25 49.48 -8.16
C MET A 9 -10.28 48.33 -8.42
N ASP A 10 -10.28 47.44 -7.41
CA ASP A 10 -9.88 46.04 -7.40
C ASP A 10 -10.16 45.27 -8.69
N PHE A 11 -9.18 44.49 -9.14
CA PHE A 11 -9.41 43.15 -9.68
C PHE A 11 -8.10 42.36 -9.55
N LEU A 12 -7.89 41.75 -8.38
CA LEU A 12 -6.89 40.69 -8.21
C LEU A 12 -7.45 39.43 -8.88
N MET A 13 -7.18 39.28 -10.17
CA MET A 13 -7.64 38.13 -10.94
C MET A 13 -6.77 36.92 -10.57
N VAL A 14 -7.35 36.04 -9.76
CA VAL A 14 -6.90 34.68 -9.46
C VAL A 14 -6.78 33.92 -10.79
N PHE A 15 -5.55 33.64 -11.24
CA PHE A 15 -5.33 32.68 -12.32
C PHE A 15 -5.45 31.26 -11.75
N VAL A 16 -6.68 30.75 -11.77
CA VAL A 16 -6.95 29.30 -11.82
C VAL A 16 -6.51 28.83 -13.21
N VAL A 17 -5.34 28.19 -13.31
CA VAL A 17 -4.93 27.53 -14.55
C VAL A 17 -5.22 26.03 -14.40
N GLU A 18 -6.43 25.65 -14.79
CA GLU A 18 -6.67 24.30 -15.32
C GLU A 18 -5.94 24.16 -16.67
N PRO A 19 -5.28 23.03 -16.95
CA PRO A 19 -4.99 22.65 -18.32
C PRO A 19 -5.81 21.40 -18.66
N THR A 20 -6.91 21.60 -19.38
CA THR A 20 -7.48 20.56 -20.23
C THR A 20 -7.39 21.02 -21.69
N TYR A 21 -7.08 20.04 -22.56
CA TYR A 21 -7.13 20.09 -24.02
C TYR A 21 -6.02 20.86 -24.75
N PHE A 22 -4.99 20.13 -25.19
CA PHE A 22 -4.39 20.39 -26.50
C PHE A 22 -4.07 19.05 -27.18
N LEU A 23 -4.97 18.63 -28.07
CA LEU A 23 -4.68 17.61 -29.08
C LEU A 23 -4.65 18.30 -30.45
N CYS A 24 -3.50 18.19 -31.09
CA CYS A 24 -3.27 18.00 -32.51
C CYS A 24 -3.95 18.93 -33.54
N GLY A 25 -3.11 19.66 -34.28
CA GLY A 25 -3.38 19.93 -35.70
C GLY A 25 -2.93 21.31 -36.15
N PHE A 26 -1.71 21.45 -36.66
CA PHE A 26 -1.41 22.47 -37.67
C PHE A 26 -0.18 22.04 -38.49
N VAL A 27 -0.44 21.34 -39.59
CA VAL A 27 0.46 21.27 -40.75
C VAL A 27 -0.01 22.37 -41.69
N ILE A 28 0.67 23.53 -41.70
CA ILE A 28 0.60 24.45 -42.84
C ILE A 28 2.00 24.94 -43.19
N SER A 29 2.38 24.54 -44.39
CA SER A 29 3.44 25.03 -45.25
C SER A 29 3.44 26.56 -45.39
N LEU A 30 4.57 27.21 -45.15
CA LEU A 30 4.94 28.40 -45.93
C LEU A 30 6.45 28.63 -45.97
N ARG A 31 6.86 29.01 -47.18
CA ARG A 31 8.17 28.98 -47.80
C ARG A 31 8.82 30.37 -47.71
N ARG A 32 10.16 30.38 -47.58
CA ARG A 32 11.16 31.39 -48.00
C ARG A 32 11.58 32.54 -47.05
N ARG A 33 12.92 32.47 -46.77
CA ARG A 33 13.97 33.53 -46.77
C ARG A 33 13.76 34.70 -45.80
N THR A 34 14.66 34.97 -44.84
CA THR A 34 16.07 35.36 -45.04
C THR A 34 16.94 35.17 -43.77
N ARG A 35 18.23 34.83 -43.98
CA ARG A 35 19.49 35.17 -43.25
C ARG A 35 19.33 36.13 -42.04
N THR A 36 19.95 35.99 -40.87
CA THR A 36 21.32 35.56 -40.49
C THR A 36 21.40 35.53 -38.95
N GLN A 37 21.96 34.48 -38.33
CA GLN A 37 23.08 34.51 -37.35
C GLN A 37 23.12 33.23 -36.50
N GLN A 38 24.31 32.62 -36.51
CA GLN A 38 24.75 31.47 -35.72
C GLN A 38 24.86 31.80 -34.23
N LEU A 39 24.43 30.88 -33.37
CA LEU A 39 25.15 30.43 -32.16
C LEU A 39 24.70 28.98 -31.82
N PRO A 40 25.60 28.11 -31.32
CA PRO A 40 25.47 26.66 -31.49
C PRO A 40 24.96 25.89 -30.25
N LEU A 41 24.38 24.71 -30.53
CA LEU A 41 24.48 23.46 -29.77
C LEU A 41 24.16 23.49 -28.26
N CYS A 42 22.90 23.19 -27.92
CA CYS A 42 22.59 22.40 -26.73
C CYS A 42 21.22 21.71 -26.90
N SER A 43 21.13 20.78 -27.85
CA SER A 43 19.97 19.88 -28.00
C SER A 43 20.46 18.45 -28.13
N ALA A 44 20.86 17.90 -26.99
CA ALA A 44 21.04 16.49 -26.74
C ALA A 44 20.99 16.34 -25.21
N TYR A 45 20.33 15.29 -24.70
CA TYR A 45 19.99 15.06 -23.28
C TYR A 45 18.66 15.63 -22.80
N TYR A 46 17.58 15.28 -23.48
CA TYR A 46 16.35 14.90 -22.79
C TYR A 46 15.69 13.75 -23.57
N GLN A 47 16.40 12.62 -23.61
CA GLN A 47 15.82 11.34 -24.01
C GLN A 47 15.07 10.80 -22.79
N VAL A 48 13.94 11.41 -22.45
CA VAL A 48 12.97 10.81 -21.54
C VAL A 48 12.49 9.55 -22.26
N VAL A 49 12.83 8.38 -21.71
CA VAL A 49 12.20 7.12 -22.09
C VAL A 49 10.75 7.21 -21.62
N CYS A 50 9.91 7.90 -22.39
CA CYS A 50 8.47 7.80 -22.29
C CYS A 50 8.11 6.39 -22.71
N ILE A 51 8.05 5.49 -21.73
CA ILE A 51 7.36 4.21 -21.90
C ILE A 51 5.92 4.59 -22.23
N ALA A 52 5.54 4.42 -23.49
CA ALA A 52 4.22 4.78 -24.01
C ALA A 52 3.14 3.94 -23.32
N ILE A 53 2.64 4.43 -22.20
CA ILE A 53 1.40 3.94 -21.58
C ILE A 53 0.26 4.27 -22.56
N MET A 54 -0.61 3.31 -22.83
CA MET A 54 -1.67 3.46 -23.82
C MET A 54 -2.70 4.53 -23.36
N PRO A 55 -3.32 5.29 -24.29
CA PRO A 55 -4.23 6.38 -23.93
C PRO A 55 -5.42 5.91 -23.08
N ASP A 56 -5.92 4.69 -23.32
CA ASP A 56 -7.04 4.11 -22.57
C ASP A 56 -6.66 3.77 -21.12
N THR A 57 -5.46 3.24 -20.88
CA THR A 57 -4.95 3.01 -19.51
C THR A 57 -4.78 4.30 -18.72
N HIS A 58 -4.30 5.37 -19.36
CA HIS A 58 -4.14 6.65 -18.70
C HIS A 58 -5.47 7.25 -18.27
N ALA A 59 -6.52 7.11 -19.08
CA ALA A 59 -7.86 7.57 -18.71
C ALA A 59 -8.40 6.84 -17.47
N LEU A 60 -8.23 5.51 -17.40
CA LEU A 60 -8.64 4.70 -16.24
C LEU A 60 -7.90 5.09 -14.96
N VAL A 61 -6.58 5.28 -15.04
CA VAL A 61 -5.76 5.72 -13.89
C VAL A 61 -6.20 7.11 -13.42
N ASN A 62 -6.44 8.04 -14.35
CA ASN A 62 -6.89 9.40 -14.02
C ASN A 62 -8.30 9.43 -13.38
N ASP A 63 -9.23 8.61 -13.85
CA ASP A 63 -10.55 8.48 -13.23
C ASP A 63 -10.43 7.94 -11.80
N PHE A 64 -9.60 6.91 -11.58
CA PHE A 64 -9.36 6.38 -10.26
C PHE A 64 -8.67 7.40 -9.33
N LEU A 65 -7.68 8.14 -9.82
CA LEU A 65 -7.04 9.25 -9.10
C LEU A 65 -8.05 10.30 -8.66
N ASN A 66 -8.99 10.67 -9.54
CA ASN A 66 -10.04 11.63 -9.21
C ASN A 66 -11.00 11.08 -8.16
N LYS A 67 -11.31 9.78 -8.19
CA LYS A 67 -12.12 9.12 -7.15
C LYS A 67 -11.42 9.11 -5.79
N LEU A 68 -10.10 8.87 -5.76
CA LEU A 68 -9.29 8.92 -4.54
C LEU A 68 -9.21 10.34 -3.96
N LYS A 69 -8.89 11.35 -4.78
CA LYS A 69 -8.81 12.75 -4.35
C LYS A 69 -10.13 13.28 -3.80
N LYS A 70 -11.25 12.89 -4.41
CA LYS A 70 -12.60 13.27 -3.97
C LYS A 70 -13.14 12.41 -2.82
N ARG A 71 -12.36 11.45 -2.30
CA ARG A 71 -12.76 10.50 -1.24
C ARG A 71 -14.09 9.81 -1.50
N LYS A 72 -14.37 9.50 -2.77
CA LYS A 72 -15.59 8.77 -3.15
C LYS A 72 -15.54 7.29 -2.77
N ILE A 73 -14.33 6.76 -2.61
CA ILE A 73 -14.07 5.37 -2.25
C ILE A 73 -13.50 5.41 -0.84
N GLU A 74 -14.21 4.81 0.10
CA GLU A 74 -13.78 4.64 1.48
C GLU A 74 -13.59 3.15 1.80
N GLY A 75 -12.72 2.87 2.76
CA GLY A 75 -12.49 1.52 3.28
C GLY A 75 -11.27 0.83 2.67
N SER A 76 -10.38 0.39 3.54
CA SER A 76 -9.11 -0.25 3.18
C SER A 76 -9.27 -1.48 2.28
N LYS A 77 -10.25 -2.36 2.53
CA LYS A 77 -10.52 -3.55 1.71
C LYS A 77 -10.96 -3.18 0.28
N THR A 78 -11.93 -2.27 0.15
CA THR A 78 -12.46 -1.83 -1.15
C THR A 78 -11.39 -1.13 -1.97
N ILE A 79 -10.65 -0.21 -1.33
CA ILE A 79 -9.55 0.52 -1.98
C ILE A 79 -8.44 -0.44 -2.42
N ALA A 80 -8.04 -1.38 -1.57
CA ALA A 80 -7.02 -2.38 -1.90
C ALA A 80 -7.42 -3.22 -3.12
N LYS A 81 -8.67 -3.73 -3.14
CA LYS A 81 -9.20 -4.52 -4.25
C LYS A 81 -9.22 -3.73 -5.57
N LEU A 82 -9.78 -2.52 -5.56
CA LEU A 82 -9.85 -1.68 -6.76
C LEU A 82 -8.46 -1.26 -7.27
N THR A 83 -7.51 -1.03 -6.36
CA THR A 83 -6.12 -0.74 -6.72
C THR A 83 -5.47 -1.94 -7.41
N ALA A 84 -5.68 -3.16 -6.90
CA ALA A 84 -5.15 -4.38 -7.51
C ALA A 84 -5.78 -4.63 -8.90
N GLU A 85 -7.09 -4.43 -9.05
CA GLU A 85 -7.80 -4.55 -10.33
C GLU A 85 -7.31 -3.54 -11.38
N LEU A 86 -7.03 -2.31 -10.95
CA LEU A 86 -6.44 -1.27 -11.80
C LEU A 86 -5.05 -1.68 -12.26
N LEU A 87 -4.17 -2.07 -11.32
CA LEU A 87 -2.80 -2.48 -11.64
C LEU A 87 -2.76 -3.71 -12.56
N ARG A 88 -3.65 -4.67 -12.35
CA ARG A 88 -3.83 -5.82 -13.25
C ARG A 88 -4.17 -5.38 -14.68
N SER A 89 -5.08 -4.42 -14.82
CA SER A 89 -5.50 -3.88 -16.11
C SER A 89 -4.35 -3.14 -16.81
N VAL A 90 -3.55 -2.39 -16.05
CA VAL A 90 -2.33 -1.73 -16.53
C VAL A 90 -1.31 -2.76 -17.02
N ILE A 91 -1.01 -3.79 -16.21
CA ILE A 91 -0.07 -4.86 -16.58
C ILE A 91 -0.52 -5.55 -17.87
N SER A 92 -1.82 -5.87 -17.98
CA SER A 92 -2.41 -6.53 -19.15
C SER A 92 -2.27 -5.70 -20.43
N GLN A 93 -2.36 -4.37 -20.37
CA GLN A 93 -2.27 -3.50 -21.54
C GLN A 93 -0.84 -3.03 -21.85
N GLN A 94 0.09 -3.17 -20.89
CA GLN A 94 1.47 -2.73 -21.05
C GLN A 94 2.21 -3.51 -22.16
N ARG A 95 2.88 -2.78 -23.04
CA ARG A 95 3.80 -3.35 -24.05
C ARG A 95 5.17 -3.58 -23.43
N LEU A 96 5.67 -4.80 -23.55
CA LEU A 96 6.96 -5.20 -22.98
C LEU A 96 8.08 -5.11 -24.03
N PRO A 97 9.21 -4.47 -23.72
CA PRO A 97 10.40 -4.58 -24.54
C PRO A 97 10.99 -6.00 -24.49
N ASN A 98 11.74 -6.37 -25.53
CA ASN A 98 12.36 -7.70 -25.61
C ASN A 98 13.51 -7.90 -24.62
N THR A 99 14.04 -6.82 -24.05
CA THR A 99 15.11 -6.80 -23.04
C THR A 99 14.58 -6.20 -21.73
N ASN A 100 14.96 -6.77 -20.58
CA ASN A 100 14.60 -6.33 -19.22
C ASN A 100 13.08 -6.11 -19.00
N GLN A 101 12.29 -7.14 -19.27
CA GLN A 101 10.83 -7.11 -19.17
C GLN A 101 10.33 -6.79 -17.75
N ALA A 102 10.91 -7.44 -16.74
CA ALA A 102 10.59 -7.17 -15.34
C ALA A 102 10.90 -5.72 -14.97
N GLY A 103 12.06 -5.19 -15.37
CA GLY A 103 12.44 -3.79 -15.14
C GLY A 103 11.47 -2.79 -15.76
N ALA A 104 10.99 -3.06 -16.98
CA ALA A 104 10.00 -2.21 -17.65
C ALA A 104 8.63 -2.21 -16.93
N LEU A 105 8.19 -3.36 -16.43
CA LEU A 105 6.96 -3.48 -15.62
C LEU A 105 7.10 -2.77 -14.28
N ILE A 106 8.21 -3.01 -13.57
CA ILE A 106 8.53 -2.39 -12.28
C ILE A 106 8.52 -0.86 -12.43
N HIS A 107 9.18 -0.32 -13.45
CA HIS A 107 9.20 1.11 -13.69
C HIS A 107 7.79 1.67 -13.94
N ALA A 108 7.01 1.05 -14.84
CA ALA A 108 5.66 1.51 -15.16
C ALA A 108 4.74 1.53 -13.92
N ILE A 109 4.78 0.47 -13.11
CA ILE A 109 3.96 0.37 -11.90
C ILE A 109 4.46 1.31 -10.81
N LYS A 110 5.78 1.51 -10.69
CA LYS A 110 6.34 2.46 -9.73
C LYS A 110 5.90 3.90 -10.04
N THR A 111 5.94 4.31 -11.31
CA THR A 111 5.46 5.64 -11.73
C THR A 111 3.97 5.84 -11.41
N ILE A 112 3.12 4.86 -11.71
CA ILE A 112 1.68 4.95 -11.39
C ILE A 112 1.48 4.92 -9.87
N GLY A 113 2.22 4.08 -9.16
CA GLY A 113 2.15 3.93 -7.71
C GLY A 113 2.53 5.19 -6.94
N GLU A 114 3.53 5.93 -7.42
CA GLU A 114 3.89 7.25 -6.88
C GLU A 114 2.72 8.24 -7.02
N GLN A 115 2.07 8.28 -8.19
CA GLN A 115 0.90 9.15 -8.43
C GLN A 115 -0.29 8.78 -7.54
N LEU A 116 -0.58 7.47 -7.42
CA LEU A 116 -1.67 6.97 -6.59
C LEU A 116 -1.45 7.26 -5.10
N THR A 117 -0.23 7.04 -4.60
CA THR A 117 0.11 7.29 -3.20
C THR A 117 0.11 8.78 -2.88
N ALA A 118 0.56 9.64 -3.82
CA ALA A 118 0.52 11.09 -3.66
C ALA A 118 -0.92 11.65 -3.66
N ALA A 119 -1.88 10.96 -4.29
CA ALA A 119 -3.27 11.41 -4.33
C ALA A 119 -3.98 11.29 -2.98
N ASN A 120 -3.66 10.27 -2.19
CA ASN A 120 -4.18 10.11 -0.83
C ASN A 120 -3.16 9.36 0.06
N PRO A 121 -2.22 10.06 0.72
CA PRO A 121 -1.17 9.42 1.52
C PRO A 121 -1.69 8.80 2.83
N VAL A 122 -2.90 9.18 3.28
CA VAL A 122 -3.53 8.68 4.50
C VAL A 122 -4.05 7.25 4.30
N GLU A 123 -4.44 6.90 3.08
CA GLU A 123 -4.89 5.56 2.72
C GLU A 123 -3.70 4.67 2.34
N VAL A 124 -3.04 4.14 3.37
CA VAL A 124 -1.83 3.33 3.27
C VAL A 124 -2.04 2.05 2.43
N ALA A 125 -3.27 1.53 2.37
CA ALA A 125 -3.63 0.35 1.60
C ALA A 125 -3.25 0.47 0.11
N VAL A 126 -3.39 1.64 -0.51
CA VAL A 126 -3.02 1.87 -1.92
C VAL A 126 -1.54 1.59 -2.13
N GLY A 127 -0.69 2.21 -1.32
CA GLY A 127 0.75 2.04 -1.39
C GLY A 127 1.19 0.62 -1.04
N ASN A 128 0.49 -0.06 -0.13
CA ASN A 128 0.78 -1.45 0.22
C ASN A 128 0.50 -2.38 -0.97
N ILE A 129 -0.63 -2.22 -1.65
CA ILE A 129 -0.94 -3.04 -2.84
C ILE A 129 0.06 -2.80 -3.96
N VAL A 130 0.44 -1.53 -4.23
CA VAL A 130 1.49 -1.22 -5.22
C VAL A 130 2.79 -1.97 -4.91
N ARG A 131 3.27 -1.89 -3.66
CA ARG A 131 4.51 -2.57 -3.25
C ARG A 131 4.39 -4.09 -3.33
N ARG A 132 3.21 -4.64 -3.01
CA ARG A 132 2.95 -6.07 -3.12
C ARG A 132 3.01 -6.55 -4.58
N VAL A 133 2.41 -5.80 -5.51
CA VAL A 133 2.48 -6.11 -6.94
C VAL A 133 3.92 -5.99 -7.47
N LEU A 134 4.70 -5.00 -7.03
CA LEU A 134 6.12 -4.89 -7.38
C LEU A 134 6.92 -6.11 -6.88
N HIS A 135 6.64 -6.56 -5.66
CA HIS A 135 7.28 -7.76 -5.11
C HIS A 135 6.91 -9.03 -5.90
N ILE A 136 5.64 -9.20 -6.26
CA ILE A 136 5.18 -10.33 -7.10
C ILE A 136 5.94 -10.37 -8.43
N ILE A 137 6.14 -9.22 -9.08
CA ILE A 137 6.88 -9.16 -10.36
C ILE A 137 8.32 -9.61 -10.20
N ARG A 138 8.97 -9.26 -9.09
CA ARG A 138 10.33 -9.68 -8.79
C ARG A 138 10.38 -11.18 -8.48
N GLU A 139 9.42 -11.70 -7.70
CA GLU A 139 9.32 -13.13 -7.35
C GLU A 139 9.16 -14.00 -8.60
N GLU A 140 8.31 -13.57 -9.54
CA GLU A 140 8.09 -14.27 -10.81
C GLU A 140 9.30 -14.18 -11.76
N ASP A 141 10.00 -13.04 -11.82
CA ASP A 141 11.21 -12.92 -12.64
C ASP A 141 12.35 -13.81 -12.11
N VAL A 142 12.51 -13.87 -10.78
CA VAL A 142 13.47 -14.77 -10.13
C VAL A 142 13.06 -16.24 -10.33
N SER A 143 11.78 -16.57 -10.22
CA SER A 143 11.30 -17.94 -10.46
C SER A 143 11.55 -18.38 -11.91
N LEU A 144 11.39 -17.50 -12.89
CA LEU A 144 11.67 -17.80 -14.30
C LEU A 144 13.16 -17.89 -14.62
N THR A 145 13.99 -17.07 -13.97
CA THR A 145 15.45 -17.15 -14.12
C THR A 145 16.00 -18.44 -13.50
N THR A 146 15.58 -18.79 -12.29
CA THR A 146 15.98 -20.03 -11.61
C THR A 146 15.52 -21.27 -12.37
N ALA A 147 14.28 -21.30 -12.87
CA ALA A 147 13.80 -22.39 -13.73
C ALA A 147 14.63 -22.53 -15.02
N SER A 148 15.08 -21.41 -15.62
CA SER A 148 15.95 -21.46 -16.79
C SER A 148 17.37 -21.96 -16.50
N ILE A 149 17.91 -21.67 -15.31
CA ILE A 149 19.24 -22.13 -14.88
C ILE A 149 19.18 -23.61 -14.48
N GLY A 150 18.13 -24.04 -13.77
CA GLY A 150 17.91 -25.44 -13.41
C GLY A 150 17.74 -26.36 -14.63
N GLY A 151 17.11 -25.86 -15.70
CA GLY A 151 17.00 -26.57 -16.98
C GLY A 151 18.33 -26.71 -17.73
N LEU A 152 19.27 -25.76 -17.55
CA LEU A 152 20.60 -25.82 -18.17
C LEU A 152 21.55 -26.81 -17.47
N ASN A 153 21.32 -27.08 -16.18
CA ASN A 153 22.16 -28.01 -15.40
C ASN A 153 21.78 -29.50 -15.60
N LEU A 154 20.71 -29.79 -16.35
CA LEU A 154 20.24 -31.15 -16.67
C LEU A 154 20.52 -31.56 -18.13
N GLN A 155 21.11 -30.69 -18.96
CA GLN A 155 21.53 -31.04 -20.33
C GLN A 155 22.96 -31.55 -20.44
N GLY A 156 23.62 -31.76 -19.30
CA GLY A 156 24.92 -32.39 -19.24
C GLY A 156 24.96 -33.33 -18.06
N LEU A 157 24.31 -34.49 -18.17
CA LEU A 157 24.71 -35.81 -17.66
C LEU A 157 23.50 -36.79 -17.72
N SER A 158 23.79 -37.97 -18.28
CA SER A 158 23.04 -39.24 -18.31
C SER A 158 21.73 -39.34 -19.09
N ASP A 159 21.80 -40.06 -20.22
CA ASP A 159 20.79 -41.03 -20.66
C ASP A 159 20.61 -42.06 -19.53
N ASP A 160 19.47 -42.06 -18.86
CA ASP A 160 18.85 -43.23 -18.24
C ASP A 160 17.40 -42.85 -17.88
N GLU A 161 16.44 -43.58 -18.44
CA GLU A 161 15.03 -43.53 -18.03
C GLU A 161 14.91 -44.10 -16.61
N ASP A 162 14.54 -43.27 -15.64
CA ASP A 162 13.47 -43.54 -14.66
C ASP A 162 13.47 -42.48 -13.53
N ASP A 163 12.27 -41.97 -13.24
CA ASP A 163 11.84 -41.22 -12.05
C ASP A 163 12.73 -40.08 -11.52
N ASN A 164 12.47 -38.84 -11.98
CA ASN A 164 12.93 -37.63 -11.31
C ASN A 164 11.75 -36.77 -10.83
N PRO A 165 11.74 -36.31 -9.56
CA PRO A 165 10.64 -35.53 -9.03
C PRO A 165 10.67 -34.14 -9.67
N LEU A 166 9.56 -33.78 -10.33
CA LEU A 166 9.29 -32.41 -10.74
C LEU A 166 9.59 -31.49 -9.54
N VAL A 167 10.59 -30.61 -9.66
CA VAL A 167 10.85 -29.55 -8.68
C VAL A 167 9.57 -28.72 -8.64
N SER A 168 8.72 -28.99 -7.66
CA SER A 168 7.36 -28.44 -7.58
C SER A 168 7.43 -26.92 -7.67
N ALA A 169 6.53 -26.28 -8.40
CA ALA A 169 6.48 -24.82 -8.55
C ALA A 169 6.56 -24.09 -7.19
N ALA A 170 6.04 -24.72 -6.13
CA ALA A 170 6.13 -24.25 -4.75
C ALA A 170 7.59 -24.12 -4.23
N SER A 171 8.49 -25.04 -4.63
CA SER A 171 9.91 -25.01 -4.24
C SER A 171 10.70 -23.93 -4.97
N ALA A 172 10.37 -23.65 -6.24
CA ALA A 172 10.96 -22.55 -7.00
C ALA A 172 10.49 -21.19 -6.45
N ALA A 173 9.21 -21.05 -6.12
CA ALA A 173 8.68 -19.86 -5.43
C ALA A 173 9.30 -19.67 -4.03
N ALA A 174 9.47 -20.76 -3.26
CA ALA A 174 10.15 -20.70 -1.96
C ALA A 174 11.61 -20.25 -2.10
N ALA A 175 12.33 -20.76 -3.11
CA ALA A 175 13.70 -20.33 -3.41
C ALA A 175 13.75 -18.85 -3.83
N ALA A 176 12.81 -18.39 -4.65
CA ALA A 176 12.69 -16.98 -5.05
C ALA A 176 12.45 -16.06 -3.83
N ARG A 177 11.59 -16.45 -2.88
CA ARG A 177 11.40 -15.72 -1.61
C ARG A 177 12.66 -15.67 -0.77
N ILE A 178 13.45 -16.75 -0.73
CA ILE A 178 14.73 -16.78 -0.02
C ILE A 178 15.72 -15.78 -0.66
N THR A 179 15.76 -15.70 -1.99
CA THR A 179 16.67 -14.78 -2.70
C THR A 179 16.26 -13.31 -2.64
N LEU A 180 14.95 -13.02 -2.52
CA LEU A 180 14.44 -11.65 -2.38
C LEU A 180 14.46 -11.12 -0.95
N ARG A 181 14.74 -11.99 0.02
CA ARG A 181 14.93 -11.59 1.41
C ARG A 181 16.20 -10.72 1.51
N PRO A 182 16.21 -9.68 2.37
CA PRO A 182 17.44 -8.95 2.66
C PRO A 182 18.58 -9.93 2.99
N PRO A 183 19.75 -9.78 2.35
CA PRO A 183 20.88 -10.66 2.53
C PRO A 183 21.24 -10.74 4.02
N SER A 184 21.59 -11.93 4.47
CA SER A 184 22.19 -12.12 5.80
C SER A 184 23.42 -11.20 5.94
N LEU A 185 23.74 -10.80 7.16
CA LEU A 185 24.91 -9.96 7.43
C LEU A 185 26.19 -10.57 6.83
N GLN A 186 26.27 -11.91 6.79
CA GLN A 186 27.36 -12.64 6.16
C GLN A 186 27.45 -12.39 4.64
N THR A 187 26.34 -12.53 3.90
CA THR A 187 26.30 -12.23 2.46
C THR A 187 26.63 -10.77 2.14
N LEU A 188 26.26 -9.82 3.01
CA LEU A 188 26.64 -8.40 2.84
C LEU A 188 28.13 -8.13 3.12
N ILE A 189 28.75 -8.89 4.03
CA ILE A 189 30.19 -8.77 4.32
C ILE A 189 31.03 -9.42 3.21
N GLU A 190 30.56 -10.54 2.64
CA GLU A 190 31.22 -11.22 1.53
C GLU A 190 31.20 -10.39 0.23
N ASP A 191 30.22 -9.48 0.07
CA ASP A 191 30.14 -8.50 -1.02
C ASP A 191 31.12 -7.31 -0.87
N ILE A 192 31.97 -7.27 0.18
CA ILE A 192 33.08 -6.30 0.28
C ILE A 192 34.26 -6.82 -0.56
N PRO A 193 34.58 -6.23 -1.72
CA PRO A 193 35.67 -6.74 -2.55
C PRO A 193 37.01 -6.58 -1.81
N PRO A 194 37.83 -7.64 -1.66
CA PRO A 194 39.17 -7.48 -1.15
C PRO A 194 39.99 -6.68 -2.16
N HIS A 195 40.53 -5.55 -1.69
CA HIS A 195 41.59 -4.83 -2.39
C HIS A 195 42.71 -5.83 -2.73
N SER A 196 43.05 -5.92 -4.02
CA SER A 196 44.02 -6.82 -4.67
C SER A 196 43.49 -8.11 -5.32
N ALA A 197 42.34 -8.04 -6.00
CA ALA A 197 42.05 -8.91 -7.16
C ALA A 197 41.11 -8.18 -8.14
N ALA A 198 41.67 -7.32 -8.99
CA ALA A 198 40.95 -6.70 -10.10
C ALA A 198 40.78 -7.71 -11.26
N ALA A 199 39.92 -8.72 -11.08
CA ALA A 199 39.29 -9.50 -12.13
C ALA A 199 38.26 -10.46 -11.52
N ALA A 200 37.08 -10.56 -12.16
CA ALA A 200 36.00 -11.51 -11.90
C ALA A 200 34.90 -11.14 -10.87
N VAL A 201 34.23 -10.00 -11.07
CA VAL A 201 32.75 -9.97 -11.23
C VAL A 201 32.44 -8.93 -12.31
N ALA A 202 32.92 -9.21 -13.52
CA ALA A 202 32.36 -8.62 -14.72
C ALA A 202 31.45 -9.69 -15.30
N VAL A 203 30.18 -9.35 -15.48
CA VAL A 203 29.26 -10.04 -16.38
C VAL A 203 30.00 -10.14 -17.72
N HIS A 204 30.61 -11.29 -17.98
CA HIS A 204 31.32 -11.55 -19.22
C HIS A 204 30.28 -11.73 -20.33
N HIS A 205 29.96 -10.64 -21.00
CA HIS A 205 29.69 -10.70 -22.44
C HIS A 205 30.99 -11.09 -23.14
N SER A 206 31.30 -12.37 -23.19
CA SER A 206 32.32 -12.87 -24.11
C SER A 206 31.68 -13.07 -25.48
N SER A 207 31.91 -12.11 -26.37
CA SER A 207 31.82 -12.28 -27.81
C SER A 207 32.88 -13.29 -28.26
N SER A 208 32.48 -14.53 -28.57
CA SER A 208 33.31 -15.47 -29.32
C SER A 208 32.78 -15.57 -30.75
N SER A 209 33.58 -15.05 -31.68
CA SER A 209 33.46 -15.19 -33.13
C SER A 209 34.12 -16.49 -33.59
N ALA A 210 33.60 -17.01 -34.71
CA ALA A 210 34.09 -18.08 -35.60
C ALA A 210 33.48 -19.47 -35.42
N GLY A 211 32.53 -19.78 -36.31
CA GLY A 211 31.90 -21.08 -36.52
C GLY A 211 30.65 -20.90 -37.38
N ASP A 212 30.83 -20.88 -38.71
CA ASP A 212 29.73 -20.88 -39.68
C ASP A 212 28.82 -22.08 -39.46
N SER A 213 27.55 -21.83 -39.15
CA SER A 213 26.43 -22.74 -39.39
C SER A 213 25.15 -21.93 -39.34
N GLU A 214 24.50 -21.84 -40.49
CA GLU A 214 23.16 -21.29 -40.64
C GLU A 214 22.21 -22.01 -39.67
N ASP A 215 21.56 -21.29 -38.73
CA ASP A 215 20.31 -21.81 -38.19
C ASP A 215 19.37 -20.74 -37.64
N LYS A 216 18.12 -20.88 -38.08
CA LYS A 216 17.07 -19.86 -38.14
C LYS A 216 16.08 -20.07 -37.00
N THR A 217 16.54 -20.12 -35.74
CA THR A 217 15.71 -20.58 -34.60
C THR A 217 15.88 -19.82 -33.27
N LYS A 218 16.46 -18.61 -33.24
CA LYS A 218 16.66 -17.83 -31.98
C LYS A 218 15.59 -16.79 -31.62
N SER A 219 14.55 -16.57 -32.44
CA SER A 219 13.53 -15.53 -32.21
C SER A 219 12.25 -16.02 -31.52
N THR A 220 11.98 -17.33 -31.52
CA THR A 220 10.76 -17.94 -30.97
C THR A 220 10.80 -18.09 -29.45
N ASP A 221 11.95 -18.41 -28.86
CA ASP A 221 12.07 -18.62 -27.40
C ASP A 221 12.02 -17.34 -26.55
N LYS A 222 12.43 -16.19 -27.09
CA LYS A 222 12.40 -14.92 -26.34
C LYS A 222 11.00 -14.31 -26.27
N SER A 223 10.19 -14.51 -27.32
CA SER A 223 8.77 -14.13 -27.34
C SER A 223 7.94 -14.98 -26.37
N SER A 224 8.28 -16.26 -26.23
CA SER A 224 7.61 -17.17 -25.29
C SER A 224 7.85 -16.76 -23.83
N ARG A 225 9.08 -16.39 -23.46
CA ARG A 225 9.42 -15.89 -22.11
C ARG A 225 8.66 -14.62 -21.73
N SER A 226 8.49 -13.69 -22.67
CA SER A 226 7.73 -12.45 -22.47
C SER A 226 6.27 -12.68 -22.11
N ARG A 227 5.62 -13.58 -22.83
CA ARG A 227 4.23 -13.93 -22.58
C ARG A 227 4.08 -14.71 -21.28
N LYS A 228 5.06 -15.56 -20.94
CA LYS A 228 5.08 -16.34 -19.69
C LYS A 228 5.15 -15.44 -18.45
N LEU A 229 6.12 -14.51 -18.36
CA LEU A 229 6.22 -13.60 -17.20
C LEU A 229 4.94 -12.78 -17.01
N LYS A 230 4.43 -12.18 -18.09
CA LYS A 230 3.21 -11.38 -18.03
C LYS A 230 2.00 -12.20 -17.58
N HIS A 231 1.87 -13.43 -18.07
CA HIS A 231 0.78 -14.31 -17.70
C HIS A 231 0.85 -14.69 -16.22
N ASN A 232 2.01 -15.16 -15.74
CA ASN A 232 2.22 -15.52 -14.34
C ASN A 232 1.94 -14.33 -13.40
N VAL A 233 2.44 -13.14 -13.74
CA VAL A 233 2.18 -11.93 -12.93
C VAL A 233 0.69 -11.61 -12.88
N ILE A 234 -0.04 -11.73 -14.00
CA ILE A 234 -1.49 -11.49 -14.00
C ILE A 234 -2.23 -12.52 -13.14
N GLU A 235 -1.82 -13.78 -13.19
CA GLU A 235 -2.37 -14.86 -12.37
C GLU A 235 -2.12 -14.61 -10.88
N ALA A 236 -0.88 -14.32 -10.49
CA ALA A 236 -0.53 -13.99 -9.11
C ALA A 236 -1.24 -12.72 -8.59
N VAL A 237 -1.48 -11.72 -9.45
CA VAL A 237 -2.30 -10.55 -9.08
C VAL A 237 -3.78 -10.91 -8.92
N ASN A 238 -4.33 -11.85 -9.70
CA ASN A 238 -5.69 -12.34 -9.49
C ASN A 238 -5.80 -13.13 -8.17
N GLU A 239 -4.79 -13.92 -7.81
CA GLU A 239 -4.70 -14.59 -6.51
C GLU A 239 -4.72 -13.56 -5.37
N LEU A 240 -3.90 -12.51 -5.46
CA LEU A 240 -3.91 -11.41 -4.49
C LEU A 240 -5.30 -10.73 -4.36
N ILE A 241 -6.02 -10.54 -5.47
CA ILE A 241 -7.38 -9.99 -5.44
C ILE A 241 -8.34 -10.91 -4.68
N GLN A 242 -8.21 -12.22 -4.89
CA GLN A 242 -9.01 -13.22 -4.19
C GLN A 242 -8.67 -13.26 -2.70
N ASP A 243 -7.39 -13.21 -2.32
CA ASP A 243 -6.94 -13.17 -0.92
C ASP A 243 -7.49 -11.96 -0.17
N ILE A 244 -7.49 -10.78 -0.83
CA ILE A 244 -8.08 -9.57 -0.24
C ILE A 244 -9.58 -9.74 -0.03
N ALA A 245 -10.27 -10.46 -0.92
CA ALA A 245 -11.71 -10.71 -0.80
C ALA A 245 -12.03 -11.66 0.37
N THR A 246 -11.28 -12.75 0.52
CA THR A 246 -11.48 -13.81 1.53
C THR A 246 -10.86 -13.50 2.90
N CYS A 247 -9.98 -12.49 3.01
CA CYS A 247 -9.24 -12.23 4.25
C CYS A 247 -10.09 -12.10 5.52
N HIS A 248 -11.31 -11.56 5.43
CA HIS A 248 -12.19 -11.43 6.59
C HIS A 248 -12.73 -12.78 7.06
N GLU A 249 -13.05 -13.67 6.12
CA GLU A 249 -13.56 -15.01 6.42
C GLU A 249 -12.47 -15.84 7.13
N LEU A 250 -11.24 -15.80 6.61
CA LEU A 250 -10.07 -16.48 7.22
C LEU A 250 -9.77 -15.96 8.63
N ILE A 251 -9.90 -14.66 8.86
CA ILE A 251 -9.74 -14.07 10.20
C ILE A 251 -10.90 -14.52 11.11
N ALA A 252 -12.12 -14.54 10.60
CA ALA A 252 -13.30 -14.92 11.37
C ALA A 252 -13.31 -16.39 11.80
N GLU A 253 -12.73 -17.29 11.00
CA GLU A 253 -12.58 -18.70 11.34
C GLU A 253 -11.80 -18.94 12.64
N GLN A 254 -10.79 -18.09 12.90
CA GLN A 254 -9.92 -18.12 14.08
C GLN A 254 -10.61 -17.64 15.36
N ALA A 255 -11.81 -17.05 15.27
CA ALA A 255 -12.48 -16.44 16.42
C ALA A 255 -12.78 -17.40 17.58
N VAL A 256 -12.92 -18.69 17.27
CA VAL A 256 -13.27 -19.74 18.25
C VAL A 256 -12.13 -20.06 19.21
N GLU A 257 -10.90 -19.88 18.73
CA GLU A 257 -9.68 -20.16 19.50
C GLU A 257 -9.43 -19.06 20.53
N HIS A 258 -9.80 -17.83 20.19
CA HIS A 258 -9.58 -16.65 21.02
C HIS A 258 -10.75 -16.27 21.92
N ILE A 259 -11.98 -16.58 21.54
CA ILE A 259 -13.18 -16.22 22.31
C ILE A 259 -13.74 -17.44 23.03
N HIS A 260 -13.84 -17.35 24.35
CA HIS A 260 -14.41 -18.39 25.20
C HIS A 260 -15.79 -18.02 25.75
N HIS A 261 -16.41 -18.97 26.44
CA HIS A 261 -17.72 -18.77 27.05
C HIS A 261 -17.65 -17.81 28.23
N ASN A 262 -18.67 -16.97 28.34
CA ASN A 262 -18.91 -16.00 29.41
C ASN A 262 -17.82 -14.92 29.53
N GLU A 263 -17.08 -14.67 28.46
CA GLU A 263 -16.13 -13.56 28.39
C GLU A 263 -16.81 -12.23 28.08
N VAL A 264 -16.17 -11.15 28.52
CA VAL A 264 -16.55 -9.79 28.19
C VAL A 264 -15.48 -9.19 27.29
N ILE A 265 -15.87 -8.84 26.06
CA ILE A 265 -14.98 -8.28 25.04
C ILE A 265 -15.25 -6.79 24.93
N LEU A 266 -14.21 -5.97 24.88
CA LEU A 266 -14.32 -4.54 24.58
C LEU A 266 -13.86 -4.26 23.14
N THR A 267 -14.63 -3.46 22.40
CA THR A 267 -14.30 -2.99 21.06
C THR A 267 -14.52 -1.48 20.93
N LEU A 268 -13.83 -0.86 19.97
CA LEU A 268 -13.98 0.57 19.65
C LEU A 268 -14.04 0.77 18.13
N GLY A 269 -14.89 1.71 17.70
CA GLY A 269 -15.07 2.06 16.30
C GLY A 269 -16.00 1.11 15.54
N SER A 270 -16.04 1.23 14.20
CA SER A 270 -16.76 0.29 13.33
C SER A 270 -15.79 -0.38 12.37
N SER A 271 -15.71 -1.71 12.44
CA SER A 271 -14.86 -2.52 11.57
C SER A 271 -15.60 -3.77 11.13
N GLY A 272 -15.76 -3.95 9.82
CA GLY A 272 -16.37 -5.14 9.23
C GLY A 272 -15.66 -6.43 9.67
N THR A 273 -14.33 -6.41 9.75
CA THR A 273 -13.53 -7.57 10.20
C THR A 273 -13.88 -7.98 11.63
N VAL A 274 -14.07 -7.00 12.54
CA VAL A 274 -14.45 -7.28 13.94
C VAL A 274 -15.87 -7.82 14.02
N ILE A 275 -16.80 -7.30 13.21
CA ILE A 275 -18.18 -7.79 13.15
C ILE A 275 -18.21 -9.25 12.74
N GLU A 276 -17.56 -9.59 11.62
CA GLU A 276 -17.49 -10.95 11.09
C GLU A 276 -16.84 -11.90 12.10
N PHE A 277 -15.75 -11.47 12.75
CA PHE A 277 -15.06 -12.24 13.80
C PHE A 277 -15.96 -12.56 15.00
N LEU A 278 -16.66 -11.56 15.55
CA LEU A 278 -17.57 -11.77 16.68
C LEU A 278 -18.80 -12.60 16.27
N CYS A 279 -19.32 -12.41 15.05
CA CYS A 279 -20.43 -13.20 14.55
C CYS A 279 -20.06 -14.68 14.39
N ALA A 280 -18.87 -14.98 13.84
CA ALA A 280 -18.38 -16.34 13.69
C ALA A 280 -18.24 -17.06 15.04
N ALA A 281 -17.75 -16.39 16.09
CA ALA A 281 -17.71 -16.97 17.43
C ALA A 281 -19.12 -17.32 17.96
N LYS A 282 -20.11 -16.46 17.69
CA LYS A 282 -21.50 -16.70 18.09
C LYS A 282 -22.14 -17.86 17.31
N GLU A 283 -21.91 -17.94 16.00
CA GLU A 283 -22.43 -19.02 15.15
C GLU A 283 -21.96 -20.39 15.63
N LYS A 284 -20.73 -20.47 16.16
CA LYS A 284 -20.20 -21.68 16.82
C LYS A 284 -20.68 -21.85 18.27
N LYS A 285 -21.80 -21.20 18.64
CA LYS A 285 -22.53 -21.31 19.93
C LYS A 285 -21.74 -20.83 21.15
N ARG A 286 -20.79 -19.90 21.01
CA ARG A 286 -20.18 -19.21 22.16
C ARG A 286 -21.14 -18.16 22.71
N SER A 287 -21.29 -18.12 24.04
CA SER A 287 -22.06 -17.11 24.76
C SER A 287 -21.10 -16.10 25.37
N PHE A 288 -21.08 -14.85 24.90
CA PHE A 288 -20.19 -13.81 25.41
C PHE A 288 -20.88 -12.43 25.32
N ARG A 289 -20.32 -11.45 26.01
CA ARG A 289 -20.84 -10.07 26.07
C ARG A 289 -19.86 -9.13 25.39
N VAL A 290 -20.38 -8.13 24.67
CA VAL A 290 -19.55 -7.15 23.96
C VAL A 290 -19.83 -5.75 24.48
N PHE A 291 -18.81 -5.08 24.98
CA PHE A 291 -18.82 -3.66 25.27
C PHE A 291 -18.30 -2.90 24.04
N VAL A 292 -19.05 -1.89 23.61
CA VAL A 292 -18.70 -1.08 22.45
C VAL A 292 -18.55 0.36 22.91
N ALA A 293 -17.35 0.92 22.75
CA ALA A 293 -17.12 2.34 22.94
C ALA A 293 -17.73 3.13 21.77
N GLU A 294 -18.38 4.25 22.06
CA GLU A 294 -19.11 5.04 21.05
C GLU A 294 -18.19 5.62 19.95
N GLY A 295 -16.95 6.01 20.29
CA GLY A 295 -15.98 6.59 19.35
C GLY A 295 -16.37 8.00 18.90
N ALA A 296 -16.57 8.90 19.86
CA ALA A 296 -16.77 10.32 19.60
C ALA A 296 -15.53 10.91 18.89
N PRO A 297 -15.69 11.80 17.88
CA PRO A 297 -16.92 12.48 17.46
C PRO A 297 -17.73 11.78 16.36
N ARG A 298 -17.24 10.69 15.76
CA ARG A 298 -17.91 10.04 14.62
C ARG A 298 -19.02 9.08 15.03
N TYR A 299 -19.08 8.69 16.30
CA TYR A 299 -20.05 7.77 16.88
C TYR A 299 -20.21 6.45 16.10
N GLN A 300 -19.11 5.96 15.50
CA GLN A 300 -19.13 4.74 14.70
C GLN A 300 -19.48 3.50 15.51
N GLY A 301 -19.24 3.53 16.83
CA GLY A 301 -19.62 2.46 17.74
C GLY A 301 -21.13 2.23 17.80
N HIS A 302 -21.96 3.26 17.55
CA HIS A 302 -23.42 3.08 17.49
C HIS A 302 -23.86 2.23 16.31
N THR A 303 -23.25 2.44 15.13
CA THR A 303 -23.49 1.63 13.94
C THR A 303 -23.07 0.18 14.18
N LEU A 304 -21.88 -0.02 14.75
CA LEU A 304 -21.38 -1.36 15.12
C LEU A 304 -22.34 -2.05 16.10
N ALA A 305 -22.73 -1.37 17.17
CA ALA A 305 -23.61 -1.93 18.18
C ALA A 305 -24.97 -2.35 17.59
N LYS A 306 -25.54 -1.54 16.68
CA LYS A 306 -26.78 -1.87 15.97
C LYS A 306 -26.65 -3.15 15.14
N GLU A 307 -25.54 -3.30 14.41
CA GLU A 307 -25.29 -4.50 13.60
C GLU A 307 -25.10 -5.75 14.46
N LEU A 308 -24.36 -5.65 15.57
CA LEU A 308 -24.17 -6.76 16.51
C LEU A 308 -25.50 -7.19 17.17
N VAL A 309 -26.37 -6.23 17.54
CA VAL A 309 -27.71 -6.53 18.07
C VAL A 309 -28.58 -7.20 17.02
N ALA A 310 -28.54 -6.76 15.76
CA ALA A 310 -29.27 -7.40 14.68
C ALA A 310 -28.83 -8.86 14.46
N ARG A 311 -27.56 -9.17 14.72
CA ARG A 311 -27.00 -10.53 14.73
C ARG A 311 -27.25 -11.27 16.05
N GLY A 312 -27.91 -10.63 17.02
CA GLY A 312 -28.35 -11.16 18.31
C GLY A 312 -27.25 -11.29 19.37
N LEU A 313 -26.15 -10.54 19.27
CA LEU A 313 -25.13 -10.49 20.31
C LEU A 313 -25.59 -9.61 21.48
N GLN A 314 -25.24 -9.99 22.71
CA GLN A 314 -25.48 -9.14 23.88
C GLN A 314 -24.46 -8.01 23.90
N THR A 315 -24.86 -6.82 23.45
CA THR A 315 -24.00 -5.65 23.40
C THR A 315 -24.36 -4.61 24.46
N THR A 316 -23.37 -3.83 24.90
CA THR A 316 -23.55 -2.68 25.79
C THR A 316 -22.71 -1.54 25.25
N VAL A 317 -23.32 -0.39 25.01
CA VAL A 317 -22.61 0.80 24.55
C VAL A 317 -22.11 1.58 25.76
N ILE A 318 -20.86 2.04 25.69
CA ILE A 318 -20.22 2.86 26.71
C ILE A 318 -19.67 4.13 26.08
N THR A 319 -19.54 5.19 26.88
CA THR A 319 -18.84 6.41 26.46
C THR A 319 -17.34 6.18 26.48
N ASP A 320 -16.59 6.91 25.66
CA ASP A 320 -15.14 6.75 25.57
C ASP A 320 -14.44 7.03 26.91
N SER A 321 -14.95 8.00 27.68
CA SER A 321 -14.47 8.31 29.04
C SER A 321 -14.74 7.20 30.05
N ALA A 322 -15.76 6.37 29.84
CA ALA A 322 -16.11 5.27 30.72
C ALA A 322 -15.25 4.00 30.48
N VAL A 323 -14.47 3.96 29.40
CA VAL A 323 -13.60 2.81 29.07
C VAL A 323 -12.72 2.42 30.26
N PHE A 324 -12.04 3.39 30.87
CA PHE A 324 -11.12 3.12 31.97
C PHE A 324 -11.83 2.54 33.21
N ALA A 325 -13.07 2.93 33.49
CA ALA A 325 -13.84 2.38 34.60
C ALA A 325 -14.33 0.95 34.32
N MET A 326 -14.68 0.67 33.06
CA MET A 326 -15.26 -0.61 32.64
C MET A 326 -14.21 -1.68 32.35
N ILE A 327 -12.99 -1.31 32.01
CA ILE A 327 -11.94 -2.26 31.58
C ILE A 327 -11.56 -3.28 32.66
N SER A 328 -11.74 -2.93 33.93
CA SER A 328 -11.56 -3.86 35.07
C SER A 328 -12.45 -5.11 35.02
N ARG A 329 -13.53 -5.09 34.21
CA ARG A 329 -14.48 -6.18 34.03
C ARG A 329 -14.36 -6.85 32.65
N VAL A 330 -13.43 -6.39 31.81
CA VAL A 330 -13.22 -6.86 30.45
C VAL A 330 -12.12 -7.91 30.45
N ASN A 331 -12.33 -9.01 29.74
CA ASN A 331 -11.34 -10.08 29.60
C ASN A 331 -10.35 -9.81 28.47
N MET A 332 -10.82 -9.21 27.37
CA MET A 332 -10.01 -8.96 26.18
C MET A 332 -10.52 -7.74 25.41
N VAL A 333 -9.59 -6.97 24.83
CA VAL A 333 -9.89 -5.89 23.90
C VAL A 333 -9.64 -6.37 22.48
N ILE A 334 -10.65 -6.28 21.60
CA ILE A 334 -10.52 -6.65 20.18
C ILE A 334 -10.83 -5.43 19.33
N VAL A 335 -9.90 -5.07 18.45
CA VAL A 335 -9.99 -3.85 17.65
C VAL A 335 -9.58 -4.10 16.21
N GLY A 336 -10.15 -3.33 15.29
CA GLY A 336 -9.67 -3.28 13.91
C GLY A 336 -8.57 -2.24 13.74
N ALA A 337 -7.64 -2.48 12.83
CA ALA A 337 -6.64 -1.49 12.41
C ALA A 337 -7.03 -0.80 11.10
N HIS A 338 -6.55 0.44 10.91
CA HIS A 338 -6.47 1.08 9.59
C HIS A 338 -5.22 0.59 8.84
N ALA A 339 -4.06 0.65 9.49
CA ALA A 339 -2.80 0.12 8.99
C ALA A 339 -1.89 -0.38 10.13
N VAL A 340 -1.01 -1.33 9.84
CA VAL A 340 0.02 -1.82 10.77
C VAL A 340 1.38 -1.51 10.16
N MET A 341 2.27 -0.89 10.93
CA MET A 341 3.56 -0.39 10.44
C MET A 341 4.69 -1.41 10.63
N ALA A 342 5.86 -1.14 10.03
CA ALA A 342 7.02 -2.03 10.08
C ALA A 342 7.53 -2.32 11.50
N ASN A 343 7.35 -1.36 12.41
CA ASN A 343 7.72 -1.53 13.82
C ASN A 343 6.67 -2.30 14.64
N GLY A 344 5.58 -2.76 14.03
CA GLY A 344 4.44 -3.36 14.71
C GLY A 344 3.50 -2.35 15.36
N GLY A 345 3.72 -1.05 15.15
CA GLY A 345 2.78 -0.01 15.60
C GLY A 345 1.52 0.00 14.74
N VAL A 346 0.41 0.41 15.33
CA VAL A 346 -0.90 0.35 14.69
C VAL A 346 -1.45 1.75 14.51
N ILE A 347 -1.87 2.06 13.30
CA ILE A 347 -2.66 3.25 12.99
C ILE A 347 -4.11 2.83 13.01
N ALA A 348 -4.92 3.52 13.82
CA ALA A 348 -6.32 3.21 13.98
C ALA A 348 -7.15 4.49 14.21
N PRO A 349 -8.49 4.41 14.23
CA PRO A 349 -9.32 5.56 14.54
C PRO A 349 -8.98 6.16 15.91
N VAL A 350 -9.28 7.45 16.06
CA VAL A 350 -9.06 8.21 17.30
C VAL A 350 -9.63 7.51 18.55
N GLY A 351 -8.88 7.60 19.66
CA GLY A 351 -9.28 7.04 20.96
C GLY A 351 -8.71 5.65 21.25
N LEU A 352 -8.16 4.96 20.25
CA LEU A 352 -7.65 3.61 20.43
C LEU A 352 -6.40 3.54 21.33
N ASN A 353 -5.54 4.56 21.30
CA ASN A 353 -4.37 4.60 22.19
C ASN A 353 -4.80 4.73 23.66
N MET A 354 -5.88 5.48 23.95
CA MET A 354 -6.44 5.55 25.32
C MET A 354 -6.95 4.18 25.79
N VAL A 355 -7.64 3.44 24.92
CA VAL A 355 -8.09 2.07 25.22
C VAL A 355 -6.89 1.15 25.44
N ALA A 356 -5.86 1.24 24.59
CA ALA A 356 -4.67 0.40 24.68
C ALA A 356 -3.86 0.66 25.96
N LEU A 357 -3.71 1.92 26.37
CA LEU A 357 -3.08 2.30 27.63
C LEU A 357 -3.89 1.81 28.85
N ALA A 358 -5.22 1.96 28.80
CA ALA A 358 -6.09 1.42 29.83
C ALA A 358 -5.96 -0.11 29.93
N ALA A 359 -5.94 -0.81 28.80
CA ALA A 359 -5.80 -2.26 28.73
C ALA A 359 -4.47 -2.71 29.34
N GLN A 360 -3.37 -2.07 28.96
CA GLN A 360 -2.04 -2.35 29.52
C GLN A 360 -2.02 -2.13 31.04
N ARG A 361 -2.62 -1.05 31.53
CA ARG A 361 -2.65 -0.74 32.97
C ARG A 361 -3.41 -1.79 33.78
N HIS A 362 -4.43 -2.40 33.19
CA HIS A 362 -5.25 -3.46 33.80
C HIS A 362 -4.82 -4.88 33.41
N ALA A 363 -3.68 -5.04 32.74
CA ALA A 363 -3.17 -6.32 32.23
C ALA A 363 -4.19 -7.09 31.37
N VAL A 364 -5.04 -6.36 30.65
CA VAL A 364 -6.00 -6.91 29.69
C VAL A 364 -5.31 -7.05 28.33
N PRO A 365 -5.38 -8.22 27.67
CA PRO A 365 -4.79 -8.40 26.35
C PRO A 365 -5.46 -7.51 25.31
N PHE A 366 -4.63 -6.83 24.52
CA PHE A 366 -5.05 -5.97 23.42
C PHE A 366 -4.78 -6.66 22.09
N VAL A 367 -5.84 -7.10 21.42
CA VAL A 367 -5.80 -7.92 20.21
C VAL A 367 -6.25 -7.10 19.00
N VAL A 368 -5.42 -7.10 17.96
CA VAL A 368 -5.65 -6.32 16.74
C VAL A 368 -5.94 -7.25 15.58
N LEU A 369 -7.09 -7.04 14.93
CA LEU A 369 -7.46 -7.72 13.69
C LEU A 369 -6.97 -6.91 12.49
N ALA A 370 -6.10 -7.49 11.67
CA ALA A 370 -5.58 -6.84 10.48
C ALA A 370 -5.36 -7.86 9.36
N GLY A 371 -5.95 -7.63 8.19
CA GLY A 371 -5.62 -8.40 7.00
C GLY A 371 -4.28 -7.94 6.40
N ILE A 372 -3.67 -8.81 5.60
CA ILE A 372 -2.38 -8.57 4.95
C ILE A 372 -2.28 -7.25 4.17
N HIS A 373 -3.38 -6.80 3.56
CA HIS A 373 -3.46 -5.55 2.79
C HIS A 373 -3.24 -4.29 3.64
N LYS A 374 -3.34 -4.40 4.97
CA LYS A 374 -3.12 -3.31 5.93
C LYS A 374 -1.68 -3.27 6.45
N LEU A 375 -0.87 -4.30 6.19
CA LEU A 375 0.52 -4.34 6.61
C LEU A 375 1.33 -3.36 5.75
N CYS A 376 1.99 -2.42 6.39
CA CYS A 376 2.76 -1.37 5.76
C CYS A 376 4.24 -1.53 6.12
N PRO A 377 5.13 -1.60 5.12
CA PRO A 377 6.56 -1.74 5.37
C PRO A 377 7.24 -0.39 5.71
N LEU A 378 6.48 0.71 5.80
CA LEU A 378 7.01 2.01 6.18
C LEU A 378 7.27 2.09 7.69
N TYR A 379 8.34 2.80 8.06
CA TYR A 379 8.66 3.09 9.45
C TYR A 379 8.07 4.45 9.87
N PRO A 380 7.40 4.55 11.04
CA PRO A 380 6.93 5.85 11.54
C PRO A 380 8.09 6.63 12.14
N HIS A 381 8.73 7.48 11.33
CA HIS A 381 9.73 8.42 11.87
C HIS A 381 9.08 9.46 12.78
N ASN A 382 7.91 9.98 12.39
CA ASN A 382 7.08 10.91 13.16
C ASN A 382 5.60 10.49 13.04
N PRO A 383 5.07 9.65 13.95
CA PRO A 383 3.73 9.09 13.82
C PRO A 383 2.62 10.16 13.90
N GLU A 384 2.81 11.20 14.72
CA GLU A 384 1.79 12.23 14.96
C GLU A 384 1.64 13.23 13.81
N VAL A 385 2.73 13.52 13.07
CA VAL A 385 2.76 14.58 12.06
C VAL A 385 2.56 14.05 10.64
N LEU A 386 3.07 12.85 10.34
CA LEU A 386 3.11 12.35 8.95
C LEU A 386 1.87 11.57 8.53
N LEU A 387 1.10 11.05 9.48
CA LEU A 387 0.06 10.05 9.21
C LEU A 387 -1.31 10.43 9.77
N ASN A 388 -1.37 11.44 10.65
CA ASN A 388 -2.64 11.88 11.20
C ASN A 388 -3.27 12.93 10.29
N GLU A 389 -4.51 12.68 9.91
CA GLU A 389 -5.28 13.62 9.11
C GLU A 389 -6.16 14.47 10.04
N LEU A 390 -6.08 15.79 9.90
CA LEU A 390 -6.96 16.70 10.60
C LEU A 390 -8.26 16.89 9.80
N LYS A 391 -9.37 16.50 10.42
CA LYS A 391 -10.71 16.63 9.87
C LYS A 391 -11.33 17.98 10.19
N SER A 392 -12.48 18.24 9.59
CA SER A 392 -13.23 19.45 9.86
C SER A 392 -13.63 19.52 11.34
N PRO A 393 -13.47 20.68 11.99
CA PRO A 393 -13.95 20.93 13.35
C PRO A 393 -15.48 20.79 13.51
N SER A 394 -16.22 20.78 12.40
CA SER A 394 -17.68 20.62 12.36
C SER A 394 -18.20 19.33 12.98
N GLU A 395 -17.36 18.27 12.99
CA GLU A 395 -17.74 17.00 13.64
C GLU A 395 -17.72 17.13 15.17
N LEU A 396 -16.93 18.05 15.73
CA LEU A 396 -16.82 18.30 17.16
C LEU A 396 -17.82 19.35 17.64
N LEU A 397 -17.98 20.43 16.86
CA LEU A 397 -18.78 21.59 17.26
C LEU A 397 -19.72 22.00 16.13
N ASN A 398 -20.96 22.32 16.50
CA ASN A 398 -21.89 23.00 15.61
C ASN A 398 -21.44 24.45 15.46
N PHE A 399 -21.12 24.88 14.23
CA PHE A 399 -20.64 26.24 13.97
C PHE A 399 -21.58 27.34 14.46
N GLY A 400 -22.89 27.08 14.53
CA GLY A 400 -23.88 28.07 14.95
C GLY A 400 -23.78 28.52 16.41
N GLU A 401 -23.40 27.62 17.33
CA GLU A 401 -23.40 27.92 18.78
C GLU A 401 -22.14 28.64 19.25
N MET A 402 -21.04 28.47 18.51
CA MET A 402 -19.71 28.92 18.90
C MET A 402 -19.12 29.96 17.93
N SER A 403 -19.97 30.51 17.05
CA SER A 403 -19.60 31.55 16.07
C SER A 403 -18.98 32.79 16.71
N ASP A 404 -19.43 33.16 17.92
CA ASP A 404 -18.99 34.37 18.62
C ASP A 404 -17.52 34.35 19.08
N CYS A 405 -16.90 33.17 19.16
CA CYS A 405 -15.50 33.02 19.60
C CYS A 405 -14.59 32.34 18.57
N MET A 406 -15.14 32.01 17.40
CA MET A 406 -14.39 31.61 16.22
C MET A 406 -14.11 32.86 15.39
N ASP A 407 -13.09 33.62 15.77
CA ASP A 407 -12.71 34.84 15.05
C ASP A 407 -12.18 34.48 13.64
N PHE A 408 -13.05 34.52 12.63
CA PHE A 408 -12.67 34.53 11.21
C PHE A 408 -12.37 35.96 10.70
N GLY A 409 -12.54 36.97 11.57
CA GLY A 409 -12.41 38.39 11.25
C GLY A 409 -10.97 38.92 11.36
N THR A 410 -10.69 39.94 10.55
CA THR A 410 -9.44 40.70 10.34
C THR A 410 -8.87 41.41 11.59
N GLY A 411 -8.74 40.71 12.72
CA GLY A 411 -7.98 41.12 13.88
C GLY A 411 -6.57 40.53 13.83
N THR A 412 -5.55 41.35 14.07
CA THR A 412 -4.11 41.01 14.09
C THR A 412 -3.67 40.07 15.24
N GLY A 413 -4.57 39.21 15.74
CA GLY A 413 -4.33 38.27 16.84
C GLY A 413 -4.56 36.82 16.45
N SER A 414 -3.82 35.90 17.06
CA SER A 414 -4.12 34.46 16.98
C SER A 414 -5.51 34.19 17.55
N PRO A 415 -6.30 33.27 16.97
CA PRO A 415 -7.63 32.94 17.47
C PRO A 415 -7.55 32.46 18.92
N LEU A 416 -8.45 32.95 19.78
CA LEU A 416 -8.50 32.57 21.20
C LEU A 416 -8.94 31.11 21.40
N LEU A 417 -9.76 30.58 20.48
CA LEU A 417 -10.21 29.21 20.45
C LEU A 417 -9.62 28.49 19.23
N HIS A 418 -8.89 27.41 19.48
CA HIS A 418 -8.34 26.56 18.43
C HIS A 418 -8.89 25.13 18.57
N VAL A 419 -9.57 24.65 17.55
CA VAL A 419 -10.25 23.34 17.57
C VAL A 419 -9.55 22.39 16.61
N VAL A 420 -9.15 21.24 17.12
CA VAL A 420 -8.40 20.21 16.38
C VAL A 420 -9.17 18.91 16.43
N ASN A 421 -9.42 18.32 15.26
CA ASN A 421 -10.09 17.02 15.12
C ASN A 421 -9.15 16.03 14.42
N PRO A 422 -8.35 15.25 15.16
CA PRO A 422 -7.55 14.18 14.57
C PRO A 422 -8.42 12.99 14.16
N ALA A 423 -8.25 12.48 12.95
CA ALA A 423 -8.99 11.32 12.46
C ALA A 423 -8.44 9.99 12.99
N PHE A 424 -7.11 9.90 13.10
CA PHE A 424 -6.40 8.68 13.43
C PHE A 424 -5.51 8.89 14.67
N ASP A 425 -5.14 7.77 15.26
CA ASP A 425 -4.31 7.68 16.44
C ASP A 425 -3.29 6.57 16.23
N TYR A 426 -2.14 6.71 16.89
CA TYR A 426 -1.02 5.78 16.76
C TYR A 426 -0.84 5.01 18.06
N VAL A 427 -1.04 3.69 17.98
CA VAL A 427 -0.82 2.77 19.08
C VAL A 427 0.59 2.17 18.96
N PRO A 428 1.49 2.42 19.93
CA PRO A 428 2.82 1.85 19.88
C PRO A 428 2.79 0.31 20.01
N PRO A 429 3.76 -0.40 19.41
CA PRO A 429 3.79 -1.87 19.39
C PRO A 429 3.81 -2.51 20.78
N LYS A 430 4.32 -1.79 21.80
CA LYS A 430 4.41 -2.26 23.19
C LYS A 430 3.03 -2.46 23.86
N LEU A 431 1.99 -1.81 23.34
CA LEU A 431 0.64 -1.95 23.88
C LEU A 431 -0.13 -3.10 23.23
N VAL A 432 0.31 -3.57 22.05
CA VAL A 432 -0.36 -4.64 21.34
C VAL A 432 0.13 -5.98 21.88
N SER A 433 -0.80 -6.87 22.23
CA SER A 433 -0.50 -8.20 22.74
C SER A 433 -0.42 -9.23 21.61
N LEU A 434 -1.39 -9.20 20.69
CA LEU A 434 -1.52 -10.18 19.62
C LEU A 434 -2.09 -9.53 18.36
N PHE A 435 -1.55 -9.92 17.21
CA PHE A 435 -2.14 -9.63 15.91
C PHE A 435 -2.81 -10.89 15.37
N ILE A 436 -4.04 -10.77 14.89
CA ILE A 436 -4.71 -11.84 14.16
C ILE A 436 -4.79 -11.41 12.71
N THR A 437 -4.07 -12.14 11.86
CA THR A 437 -4.05 -11.96 10.41
C THR A 437 -4.70 -13.15 9.72
N ASP A 438 -4.87 -13.06 8.40
CA ASP A 438 -5.35 -14.13 7.53
C ASP A 438 -4.49 -15.41 7.61
N THR A 439 -3.20 -15.27 7.91
CA THR A 439 -2.26 -16.40 8.08
C THR A 439 -2.20 -16.97 9.49
N GLY A 440 -2.81 -16.31 10.48
CA GLY A 440 -2.83 -16.76 11.87
C GLY A 440 -2.56 -15.67 12.91
N GLY A 441 -2.40 -16.11 14.16
CA GLY A 441 -2.01 -15.25 15.29
C GLY A 441 -0.49 -15.01 15.36
N HIS A 442 -0.08 -13.75 15.39
CA HIS A 442 1.33 -13.32 15.40
C HIS A 442 1.63 -12.36 16.54
N ASN A 443 2.82 -12.50 17.14
CA ASN A 443 3.35 -11.52 18.09
C ASN A 443 3.77 -10.23 17.34
N PRO A 444 3.63 -9.03 17.94
CA PRO A 444 4.18 -7.78 17.36
C PRO A 444 5.63 -7.89 16.88
N SER A 445 6.47 -8.66 17.59
CA SER A 445 7.88 -8.87 17.25
C SER A 445 8.08 -9.68 15.97
N TYR A 446 7.08 -10.44 15.50
CA TYR A 446 7.15 -11.21 14.27
C TYR A 446 6.71 -10.38 13.04
N MET A 447 6.15 -9.19 13.25
CA MET A 447 5.60 -8.37 12.17
C MET A 447 6.64 -7.98 11.11
N TYR A 448 7.89 -7.71 11.53
CA TYR A 448 8.98 -7.40 10.58
C TYR A 448 9.21 -8.56 9.59
N ARG A 449 9.06 -9.81 10.06
CA ARG A 449 9.32 -11.01 9.28
C ARG A 449 8.23 -11.23 8.25
N LEU A 450 6.96 -11.10 8.68
CA LEU A 450 5.82 -11.12 7.76
C LEU A 450 5.99 -10.07 6.67
N ILE A 451 6.31 -8.83 7.05
CA ILE A 451 6.50 -7.74 6.10
C ILE A 451 7.64 -8.06 5.11
N ALA A 452 8.75 -8.63 5.56
CA ALA A 452 9.85 -9.02 4.69
C ALA A 452 9.50 -10.16 3.72
N ASP A 453 8.54 -11.02 4.07
CA ASP A 453 8.06 -12.09 3.20
C ASP A 453 7.08 -11.57 2.13
N TYR A 454 6.43 -10.42 2.40
CA TYR A 454 5.43 -9.85 1.50
C TYR A 454 5.92 -8.67 0.65
N TYR A 455 7.01 -8.01 1.05
CA TYR A 455 7.52 -6.79 0.43
C TYR A 455 9.02 -6.86 0.16
N SER A 456 9.46 -6.23 -0.94
CA SER A 456 10.89 -6.07 -1.25
C SER A 456 11.48 -4.85 -0.54
N ALA A 457 12.74 -4.96 -0.12
CA ALA A 457 13.50 -3.85 0.48
C ALA A 457 13.70 -2.67 -0.49
N ASP A 458 13.79 -2.96 -1.80
CA ASP A 458 13.99 -1.94 -2.85
C ASP A 458 12.79 -0.99 -3.02
N ASP A 459 11.60 -1.46 -2.65
CA ASP A 459 10.33 -0.81 -2.97
C ASP A 459 9.67 -0.16 -1.73
N LEU A 460 10.41 -0.07 -0.61
CA LEU A 460 9.96 0.59 0.62
C LEU A 460 9.60 2.06 0.37
N VAL A 461 10.54 2.79 -0.22
CA VAL A 461 10.36 4.19 -0.61
C VAL A 461 9.98 4.22 -2.10
N LEU A 462 8.71 4.50 -2.36
CA LEU A 462 8.22 4.61 -3.73
C LEU A 462 8.76 5.85 -4.42
N GLN A 463 8.95 6.96 -3.70
CA GLN A 463 9.52 8.20 -4.24
C GLN A 463 10.96 8.01 -4.68
N GLN A 464 11.21 8.10 -5.99
CA GLN A 464 12.57 8.35 -6.47
C GLN A 464 13.03 9.72 -5.95
N ARG A 465 14.11 9.76 -5.15
CA ARG A 465 14.83 11.04 -4.94
C ARG A 465 15.23 11.54 -6.34
N PRO A 466 14.92 12.79 -6.71
CA PRO A 466 15.51 13.35 -7.92
C PRO A 466 17.02 13.25 -7.75
N THR A 467 17.69 12.53 -8.63
CA THR A 467 19.15 12.51 -8.70
C THR A 467 19.57 13.94 -8.99
N SER A 468 20.10 14.61 -7.96
CA SER A 468 20.60 15.98 -7.99
C SER A 468 21.76 16.15 -8.94
#